data_AF-A0A956E4W4-F1
#
_entry.id   AF-A0A956E4W4-F1
#
_cell.length_a   1.000
_cell.length_b   1.000
_cell.length_c   1.000
_cell.angle_alpha   90.00
_cell.angle_beta   90.00
_cell.angle_gamma   90.00
#
_symmetry.space_group_name_H-M   'P 1'
#
loop_
_entity.id
_entity.type
_entity.pdbx_description
1 polymer ?
#
loop_
_entity_poly.entity_id
_entity_poly.type
_entity_poly.pdbx_seq_one_letter_code
_entity_poly.pdbx_strand_id
1 'polypeptide(L)'
;MPKPPVERVHGFDLDLERHLAAMGSVGTRNARVWLRSPNVAPLKLRLRCEGFEVRHELSLPRSDATDHTYSLHYPGDVQGAAALAPATRYELRLEFDDGAELTLCFETAPERDAKSEPFSIGVISCHQPFDPQGRLTDRATHFLDRLPEVFLEHRVKRVLLMGDQIYADCPTTRSLFSDAYFREVMPDGVETIFDCNRAEVRRLYQDRHRLFFSAPGFKRLQELFPCYPILDDHEIRDNFGSAEEHHGAGYAAIRSGALDAFVDYQACRLEIPQVRTQRGYHFEWDYGPVAGFVMDLRSHKRNDGERIQLFDSRQFHQLAAFLERHRETPVVVLGLSVPLVHIPDWLVGAAGLMLGETSDAADRWSYFKAHGARDELFELLCEHQLKAPEQRIIIAAGDVHVGVAGLIQVNDKQQPKERDLRLYQLVSSAVSNLESPVKTWAASLLPLMKRGLSVASDDCRYASRFDLLQGIGDAKRNPVPELNAGLIRMDPTDRGYEVRIQLLTPGADGRAVEVFSSGALG
;
A
#
# COMPACT_ATOMS: atom_id res chain seq x y z
N MET A 1 -0.96 -30.80 27.01
CA MET A 1 -1.82 -29.66 27.39
C MET A 1 -2.96 -29.58 26.38
N PRO A 2 -4.20 -29.27 26.80
CA PRO A 2 -5.28 -29.01 25.85
C PRO A 2 -4.88 -27.84 24.94
N LYS A 3 -5.15 -27.94 23.62
CA LYS A 3 -4.97 -26.80 22.71
C LYS A 3 -5.86 -25.66 23.23
N PRO A 4 -5.34 -24.43 23.36
CA PRO A 4 -6.19 -23.29 23.70
C PRO A 4 -7.32 -23.16 22.67
N PRO A 5 -8.49 -22.63 23.08
CA PRO A 5 -9.59 -22.39 22.15
C PRO A 5 -9.12 -21.49 21.00
N VAL A 6 -9.52 -21.84 19.78
CA VAL A 6 -9.22 -21.06 18.60
C VAL A 6 -10.06 -19.78 18.65
N GLU A 7 -9.39 -18.63 18.54
CA GLU A 7 -10.08 -17.35 18.48
C GLU A 7 -10.60 -17.14 17.07
N ARG A 8 -11.85 -16.66 16.94
CA ARG A 8 -12.50 -16.38 15.65
C ARG A 8 -13.15 -15.01 15.72
N VAL A 9 -13.11 -14.26 14.61
CA VAL A 9 -13.99 -13.09 14.46
C VAL A 9 -15.37 -13.60 14.10
N HIS A 10 -16.41 -13.08 14.77
CA HIS A 10 -17.78 -13.48 14.50
C HIS A 10 -18.13 -13.29 13.02
N GLY A 11 -18.82 -14.27 12.43
CA GLY A 11 -19.27 -14.19 11.03
C GLY A 11 -18.19 -14.41 9.97
N PHE A 12 -16.94 -14.72 10.35
CA PHE A 12 -15.86 -15.09 9.43
C PHE A 12 -15.40 -16.52 9.68
N ASP A 13 -15.15 -17.25 8.59
CA ASP A 13 -14.65 -18.63 8.63
C ASP A 13 -13.13 -18.65 8.48
N LEU A 14 -12.46 -18.01 9.44
CA LEU A 14 -11.00 -17.98 9.54
C LEU A 14 -10.58 -18.04 11.01
N ASP A 15 -9.77 -19.04 11.32
CA ASP A 15 -9.13 -19.17 12.62
C ASP A 15 -8.09 -18.06 12.77
N LEU A 16 -8.17 -17.28 13.85
CA LEU A 16 -7.24 -16.18 14.07
C LEU A 16 -5.91 -16.70 14.57
N GLU A 17 -4.85 -16.20 13.95
CA GLU A 17 -3.51 -16.44 14.44
C GLU A 17 -3.31 -15.77 15.80
N ARG A 18 -2.77 -16.56 16.73
CA ARG A 18 -2.42 -16.05 18.06
C ARG A 18 -1.26 -15.06 17.95
N HIS A 19 -0.24 -15.45 17.19
CA HIS A 19 0.95 -14.66 16.93
C HIS A 19 1.00 -14.25 15.47
N LEU A 20 1.23 -12.96 15.22
CA LEU A 20 1.47 -12.44 13.89
C LEU A 20 2.82 -11.74 13.88
N ALA A 21 3.51 -11.75 12.75
CA ALA A 21 4.74 -11.01 12.57
C ALA A 21 4.88 -10.55 11.13
N ALA A 22 5.57 -9.43 10.93
CA ALA A 22 5.80 -8.85 9.63
C ALA A 22 7.12 -8.07 9.61
N MET A 23 7.79 -8.10 8.47
CA MET A 23 8.90 -7.18 8.22
C MET A 23 8.37 -5.79 7.87
N GLY A 24 8.85 -4.79 8.60
CA GLY A 24 8.60 -3.38 8.34
C GLY A 24 9.71 -2.74 7.51
N SER A 25 10.04 -1.49 7.80
CA SER A 25 11.11 -0.76 7.13
C SER A 25 12.47 -1.43 7.32
N VAL A 26 13.20 -1.61 6.22
CA VAL A 26 14.56 -2.14 6.22
C VAL A 26 15.48 -1.17 5.51
N GLY A 27 16.47 -0.64 6.22
CA GLY A 27 17.52 0.20 5.66
C GLY A 27 18.77 -0.59 5.31
N THR A 28 19.87 0.14 5.14
CA THR A 28 21.19 -0.43 4.80
C THR A 28 21.79 -1.25 5.95
N ARG A 29 21.49 -0.88 7.21
CA ARG A 29 22.15 -1.44 8.40
C ARG A 29 21.20 -1.72 9.57
N ASN A 30 19.89 -1.58 9.32
CA ASN A 30 18.85 -1.74 10.31
C ASN A 30 17.63 -2.43 9.69
N ALA A 31 16.75 -2.92 10.56
CA ALA A 31 15.48 -3.49 10.16
C ALA A 31 14.45 -3.25 11.26
N ARG A 32 13.20 -3.03 10.87
CA ARG A 32 12.06 -2.96 11.77
C ARG A 32 11.24 -4.22 11.66
N VAL A 33 10.89 -4.78 12.80
CA VAL A 33 10.12 -6.01 12.91
C VAL A 33 8.88 -5.71 13.72
N TRP A 34 7.72 -6.01 13.16
CA TRP A 34 6.46 -5.92 13.89
C TRP A 34 6.00 -7.30 14.29
N LEU A 35 5.39 -7.40 15.46
CA LEU A 35 4.72 -8.60 15.90
C LEU A 35 3.51 -8.29 16.77
N ARG A 36 2.59 -9.24 16.84
CA ARG A 36 1.52 -9.32 17.81
C ARG A 36 1.70 -10.59 18.62
N SER A 37 1.70 -10.48 19.94
CA SER A 37 1.72 -11.65 20.82
C SER A 37 0.95 -11.39 22.12
N PRO A 38 -0.19 -12.07 22.36
CA PRO A 38 -1.00 -11.86 23.56
C PRO A 38 -0.35 -12.38 24.85
N ASN A 39 0.74 -13.14 24.76
CA ASN A 39 1.46 -13.63 25.93
C ASN A 39 2.53 -12.66 26.38
N VAL A 40 2.61 -12.47 27.69
CA VAL A 40 3.66 -11.69 28.33
C VAL A 40 4.77 -12.67 28.70
N ALA A 41 5.79 -12.73 27.87
CA ALA A 41 6.92 -13.62 28.11
C ALA A 41 8.17 -13.15 27.34
N PRO A 42 9.35 -13.64 27.70
CA PRO A 42 10.53 -13.42 26.89
C PRO A 42 10.32 -13.97 25.48
N LEU A 43 10.42 -13.10 24.48
CA LEU A 43 10.58 -13.42 23.08
C LEU A 43 12.04 -13.76 22.82
N LYS A 44 12.32 -14.93 22.27
CA LYS A 44 13.67 -15.27 21.79
C LYS A 44 13.77 -14.93 20.32
N LEU A 45 14.79 -14.17 19.99
CA LEU A 45 15.09 -13.72 18.65
C LEU A 45 16.38 -14.39 18.19
N ARG A 46 16.35 -15.06 17.04
CA ARG A 46 17.53 -15.64 16.40
C ARG A 46 17.66 -15.06 15.00
N LEU A 47 18.70 -14.28 14.80
CA LEU A 47 19.03 -13.67 13.51
C LEU A 47 20.18 -14.44 12.87
N ARG A 48 20.01 -14.87 11.62
CA ARG A 48 20.96 -15.69 10.88
C ARG A 48 21.20 -15.13 9.48
N CYS A 49 22.45 -15.12 9.05
CA CYS A 49 22.84 -15.01 7.63
C CYS A 49 24.07 -15.92 7.37
N GLU A 50 24.61 -15.88 6.15
CA GLU A 50 25.76 -16.73 5.79
C GLU A 50 26.97 -16.46 6.71
N GLY A 51 27.41 -17.47 7.45
CA GLY A 51 28.55 -17.38 8.37
C GLY A 51 28.29 -16.59 9.67
N PHE A 52 27.05 -16.16 9.93
CA PHE A 52 26.70 -15.36 11.11
C PHE A 52 25.37 -15.82 11.72
N GLU A 53 25.38 -16.05 13.04
CA GLU A 53 24.18 -16.29 13.84
C GLU A 53 24.31 -15.55 15.16
N VAL A 54 23.27 -14.81 15.54
CA VAL A 54 23.17 -14.15 16.84
C VAL A 54 21.81 -14.45 17.48
N ARG A 55 21.80 -14.52 18.81
CA ARG A 55 20.62 -14.80 19.61
C ARG A 55 20.44 -13.71 20.65
N HIS A 56 19.20 -13.24 20.78
CA HIS A 56 18.79 -12.27 21.77
C HIS A 56 17.52 -12.75 22.47
N GLU A 57 17.31 -12.29 23.70
CA GLU A 57 16.09 -12.52 24.45
C GLU A 57 15.54 -11.16 24.86
N LEU A 58 14.26 -10.93 24.58
CA LEU A 58 13.59 -9.65 24.75
C LEU A 58 12.35 -9.86 25.61
N SER A 59 12.18 -9.06 26.66
CA SER A 59 10.93 -9.05 27.42
C SER A 59 9.94 -8.09 26.78
N LEU A 60 8.79 -8.60 26.33
CA LEU A 60 7.73 -7.78 25.76
C LEU A 60 6.78 -7.32 26.87
N PRO A 61 6.60 -6.01 27.08
CA PRO A 61 5.68 -5.50 28.09
C PRO A 61 4.24 -5.76 27.68
N ARG A 62 3.34 -6.12 28.60
CA ARG A 62 1.92 -6.27 28.26
C ARG A 62 1.33 -4.93 27.76
N SER A 63 0.58 -4.95 26.66
CA SER A 63 -0.11 -3.77 26.13
C SER A 63 -1.49 -4.11 25.57
N ASP A 64 -2.49 -4.20 26.45
CA ASP A 64 -3.88 -4.54 26.07
C ASP A 64 -4.47 -3.49 25.13
N ALA A 65 -4.09 -2.22 25.31
CA ALA A 65 -4.58 -1.11 24.48
C ALA A 65 -4.15 -1.21 23.01
N THR A 66 -2.95 -1.74 22.74
CA THR A 66 -2.42 -1.93 21.38
C THR A 66 -2.70 -3.34 20.85
N ASP A 67 -3.57 -4.10 21.53
CA ASP A 67 -3.80 -5.52 21.23
C ASP A 67 -2.50 -6.34 21.19
N HIS A 68 -1.60 -6.02 22.12
CA HIS A 68 -0.32 -6.68 22.29
C HIS A 68 0.55 -6.67 21.03
N THR A 69 0.47 -5.60 20.24
CA THR A 69 1.40 -5.34 19.14
C THR A 69 2.66 -4.64 19.62
N TYR A 70 3.78 -4.97 18.98
CA TYR A 70 5.12 -4.43 19.25
C TYR A 70 5.85 -4.18 17.94
N SER A 71 6.70 -3.16 17.94
CA SER A 71 7.61 -2.87 16.83
C SER A 71 9.02 -2.73 17.38
N LEU A 72 9.93 -3.57 16.89
CA LEU A 72 11.32 -3.66 17.30
C LEU A 72 12.20 -3.10 16.19
N HIS A 73 13.05 -2.13 16.52
CA HIS A 73 14.08 -1.61 15.62
C HIS A 73 15.40 -2.31 15.91
N TYR A 74 15.86 -3.19 15.02
CA TYR A 74 17.16 -3.83 15.13
C TYR A 74 18.23 -2.97 14.42
N PRO A 75 19.40 -2.69 15.04
CA PRO A 75 19.82 -3.12 16.38
C PRO A 75 19.35 -2.19 17.53
N GLY A 76 18.74 -1.03 17.24
CA GLY A 76 18.52 0.04 18.22
C GLY A 76 17.80 -0.35 19.52
N ASP A 77 16.81 -1.24 19.44
CA ASP A 77 16.00 -1.72 20.57
C ASP A 77 16.53 -3.05 21.17
N VAL A 78 17.59 -3.62 20.59
CA VAL A 78 18.13 -4.92 20.98
C VAL A 78 19.49 -4.74 21.64
N GLN A 79 19.54 -4.87 22.97
CA GLN A 79 20.76 -4.66 23.74
C GLN A 79 21.89 -5.59 23.26
N GLY A 80 23.05 -5.01 22.95
CA GLY A 80 24.23 -5.73 22.48
C GLY A 80 24.16 -6.18 21.03
N ALA A 81 23.11 -5.84 20.28
CA ALA A 81 23.03 -6.12 18.85
C ALA A 81 24.00 -5.23 18.05
N ALA A 82 24.66 -5.83 17.06
CA ALA A 82 25.48 -5.12 16.10
C ALA A 82 24.63 -4.64 14.92
N ALA A 83 25.09 -3.55 14.27
CA ALA A 83 24.51 -3.10 13.01
C ALA A 83 24.55 -4.21 11.94
N LEU A 84 23.52 -4.27 11.11
CA LEU A 84 23.45 -5.24 10.02
C LEU A 84 24.45 -4.88 8.93
N ALA A 85 24.87 -5.90 8.17
CA ALA A 85 25.67 -5.71 6.98
C ALA A 85 24.78 -5.24 5.82
N PRO A 86 25.23 -4.30 4.97
CA PRO A 86 24.54 -3.92 3.73
C PRO A 86 24.37 -5.10 2.77
N ALA A 87 23.37 -5.03 1.88
CA ALA A 87 23.12 -6.01 0.82
C ALA A 87 23.14 -7.48 1.30
N THR A 88 22.67 -7.74 2.51
CA THR A 88 22.78 -9.04 3.16
C THR A 88 21.39 -9.59 3.46
N ARG A 89 21.15 -10.83 3.03
CA ARG A 89 19.91 -11.55 3.33
C ARG A 89 19.97 -12.15 4.72
N TYR A 90 18.94 -11.88 5.51
CA TYR A 90 18.78 -12.37 6.86
C TYR A 90 17.52 -13.22 6.98
N GLU A 91 17.61 -14.24 7.83
CA GLU A 91 16.48 -14.98 8.38
C GLU A 91 16.37 -14.64 9.87
N LEU A 92 15.17 -14.28 10.31
CA LEU A 92 14.85 -13.91 11.67
C LEU A 92 13.81 -14.88 12.22
N ARG A 93 14.21 -15.72 13.16
CA ARG A 93 13.30 -16.62 13.88
C ARG A 93 12.87 -15.99 15.20
N LEU A 94 11.57 -15.96 15.41
CA LEU A 94 10.89 -15.51 16.62
C LEU A 94 10.36 -16.75 17.33
N GLU A 95 10.85 -17.06 18.52
CA GLU A 95 10.36 -18.18 19.34
C GLU A 95 9.60 -17.62 20.55
N PHE A 96 8.34 -18.03 20.68
CA PHE A 96 7.42 -17.61 21.74
C PHE A 96 7.41 -18.61 22.90
N ASP A 97 6.87 -18.19 24.04
CA ASP A 97 6.85 -18.96 25.29
C ASP A 97 5.95 -20.21 25.25
N ASP A 98 4.90 -20.15 24.45
CA ASP A 98 4.00 -21.26 24.19
C ASP A 98 4.56 -22.28 23.18
N GLY A 99 5.80 -22.07 22.73
CA GLY A 99 6.50 -22.92 21.77
C GLY A 99 6.13 -22.63 20.31
N ALA A 100 5.30 -21.63 20.03
CA ALA A 100 5.09 -21.18 18.66
C ALA A 100 6.36 -20.54 18.11
N GLU A 101 6.52 -20.61 16.79
CA GLU A 101 7.65 -20.01 16.10
C GLU A 101 7.20 -19.36 14.79
N LEU A 102 7.76 -18.18 14.51
CA LEU A 102 7.59 -17.49 13.24
C LEU A 102 8.97 -17.22 12.63
N THR A 103 9.05 -17.25 11.31
CA THR A 103 10.29 -16.96 10.58
C THR A 103 10.03 -15.84 9.59
N LEU A 104 10.84 -14.79 9.69
CA LEU A 104 10.81 -13.64 8.79
C LEU A 104 12.07 -13.63 7.92
N CYS A 105 11.94 -13.21 6.67
CA CYS A 105 13.06 -13.00 5.76
C CYS A 105 13.14 -11.54 5.32
N PHE A 106 14.36 -11.02 5.19
CA PHE A 106 14.58 -9.72 4.56
C PHE A 106 15.99 -9.58 4.02
N GLU A 107 16.20 -8.54 3.21
CA GLU A 107 17.51 -8.14 2.72
C GLU A 107 17.72 -6.66 3.00
N THR A 108 18.84 -6.34 3.66
CA THR A 108 19.25 -4.94 3.89
C THR A 108 19.55 -4.25 2.56
N ALA A 109 19.29 -2.96 2.49
CA ALA A 109 19.62 -2.19 1.29
C ALA A 109 21.14 -2.24 1.03
N PRO A 110 21.57 -2.23 -0.24
CA PRO A 110 22.97 -1.98 -0.54
C PRO A 110 23.38 -0.55 -0.14
N GLU A 111 24.67 -0.30 -0.06
CA GLU A 111 25.18 1.08 -0.02
C GLU A 111 24.76 1.81 -1.31
N ARG A 112 24.47 3.11 -1.24
CA ARG A 112 23.86 3.88 -2.34
C ARG A 112 24.62 3.78 -3.67
N ASP A 113 25.95 3.77 -3.59
CA ASP A 113 26.84 3.74 -4.77
C ASP A 113 27.30 2.32 -5.14
N ALA A 114 26.85 1.30 -4.41
CA ALA A 114 27.20 -0.08 -4.73
C ALA A 114 26.42 -0.56 -5.97
N LYS A 115 27.11 -1.30 -6.84
CA LYS A 115 26.43 -2.02 -7.92
C LYS A 115 25.49 -3.05 -7.29
N SER A 116 24.22 -2.97 -7.65
CA SER A 116 23.22 -3.97 -7.27
C SER A 116 23.08 -5.01 -8.40
N GLU A 117 22.64 -6.21 -8.06
CA GLU A 117 22.09 -7.14 -9.06
C GLU A 117 20.70 -6.68 -9.50
N PRO A 118 20.15 -7.19 -10.63
CA PRO A 118 18.76 -6.93 -10.98
C PRO A 118 17.79 -7.25 -9.85
N PHE A 119 16.84 -6.35 -9.61
CA PHE A 119 15.86 -6.45 -8.54
C PHE A 119 14.53 -5.80 -8.92
N SER A 120 13.51 -6.03 -8.10
CA SER A 120 12.19 -5.41 -8.27
C SER A 120 11.67 -4.78 -6.99
N ILE A 121 10.78 -3.79 -7.14
CA ILE A 121 9.90 -3.30 -6.10
C ILE A 121 8.49 -3.77 -6.44
N GLY A 122 7.83 -4.46 -5.51
CA GLY A 122 6.45 -4.92 -5.68
C GLY A 122 5.46 -3.82 -5.29
N VAL A 123 4.33 -3.75 -5.99
CA VAL A 123 3.24 -2.81 -5.70
C VAL A 123 1.93 -3.61 -5.70
N ILE A 124 1.18 -3.55 -4.62
CA ILE A 124 -0.15 -4.17 -4.49
C ILE A 124 -1.10 -3.29 -3.66
N SER A 125 -2.41 -3.50 -3.81
CA SER A 125 -3.46 -2.86 -3.01
C SER A 125 -4.75 -3.69 -3.06
N CYS A 126 -5.77 -3.29 -2.30
CA CYS A 126 -7.13 -3.84 -2.32
C CYS A 126 -7.15 -5.35 -1.99
N HIS A 127 -6.76 -5.65 -0.76
CA HIS A 127 -6.78 -6.98 -0.17
C HIS A 127 -8.15 -7.29 0.47
N GLN A 128 -9.13 -7.65 -0.34
CA GLN A 128 -10.44 -8.15 0.12
C GLN A 128 -10.59 -9.62 -0.30
N PRO A 129 -10.22 -10.62 0.53
CA PRO A 129 -10.24 -12.02 0.11
C PRO A 129 -11.57 -12.75 0.41
N PHE A 130 -12.56 -12.06 0.98
CA PHE A 130 -13.74 -12.68 1.59
C PHE A 130 -15.00 -12.54 0.73
N ASP A 131 -15.75 -13.62 0.57
CA ASP A 131 -17.09 -13.59 -0.02
C ASP A 131 -18.12 -12.88 0.90
N PRO A 132 -19.34 -12.61 0.42
CA PRO A 132 -20.40 -12.03 1.26
C PRO A 132 -20.84 -12.87 2.46
N GLN A 133 -20.31 -14.07 2.67
CA GLN A 133 -20.57 -14.85 3.89
C GLN A 133 -19.42 -14.73 4.90
N GLY A 134 -18.33 -14.04 4.55
CA GLY A 134 -17.12 -13.91 5.36
C GLY A 134 -16.16 -15.10 5.19
N ARG A 135 -16.26 -15.85 4.08
CA ARG A 135 -15.39 -17.01 3.81
C ARG A 135 -14.30 -16.62 2.82
N LEU A 136 -13.09 -17.15 3.01
CA LEU A 136 -12.06 -17.09 1.97
C LEU A 136 -12.54 -17.86 0.74
N THR A 137 -12.23 -17.35 -0.45
CA THR A 137 -12.52 -18.05 -1.70
C THR A 137 -11.25 -18.31 -2.48
N ASP A 138 -11.13 -19.50 -3.07
CA ASP A 138 -9.99 -19.85 -3.93
C ASP A 138 -9.79 -18.82 -5.03
N ARG A 139 -10.89 -18.29 -5.60
CA ARG A 139 -10.82 -17.27 -6.65
C ARG A 139 -10.18 -15.95 -6.15
N ALA A 140 -10.35 -15.58 -4.89
CA ALA A 140 -9.75 -14.38 -4.32
C ALA A 140 -8.34 -14.63 -3.77
N THR A 141 -8.05 -15.85 -3.29
CA THR A 141 -6.78 -16.14 -2.60
C THR A 141 -5.73 -16.81 -3.47
N HIS A 142 -6.09 -17.53 -4.54
CA HIS A 142 -5.12 -18.32 -5.31
C HIS A 142 -3.94 -17.48 -5.84
N PHE A 143 -4.19 -16.24 -6.26
CA PHE A 143 -3.13 -15.34 -6.70
C PHE A 143 -2.21 -14.98 -5.54
N LEU A 144 -2.81 -14.51 -4.45
CA LEU A 144 -2.16 -14.06 -3.23
C LEU A 144 -1.34 -15.18 -2.57
N ASP A 145 -1.82 -16.42 -2.61
CA ASP A 145 -1.14 -17.59 -2.05
C ASP A 145 0.15 -17.95 -2.83
N ARG A 146 0.20 -17.60 -4.12
CA ARG A 146 1.35 -17.84 -5.01
C ARG A 146 2.26 -16.64 -5.17
N LEU A 147 1.76 -15.44 -4.87
CA LEU A 147 2.47 -14.20 -5.04
C LEU A 147 3.84 -14.16 -4.34
N PRO A 148 4.03 -14.73 -3.12
CA PRO A 148 5.35 -14.73 -2.49
C PRO A 148 6.41 -15.52 -3.27
N GLU A 149 6.03 -16.65 -3.90
CA GLU A 149 6.93 -17.46 -4.71
C GLU A 149 7.36 -16.69 -5.96
N VAL A 150 6.40 -16.04 -6.60
CA VAL A 150 6.62 -15.18 -7.78
C VAL A 150 7.49 -13.98 -7.44
N PHE A 151 7.26 -13.33 -6.30
CA PHE A 151 8.07 -12.20 -5.85
C PHE A 151 9.52 -12.61 -5.57
N LEU A 152 9.76 -13.84 -5.09
CA LEU A 152 11.12 -14.37 -4.96
C LEU A 152 11.78 -14.56 -6.33
N GLU A 153 11.06 -15.11 -7.31
CA GLU A 153 11.54 -15.29 -8.69
C GLU A 153 11.89 -13.95 -9.36
N HIS A 154 11.07 -12.93 -9.14
CA HIS A 154 11.28 -11.56 -9.64
C HIS A 154 12.22 -10.72 -8.78
N ARG A 155 12.86 -11.33 -7.76
CA ARG A 155 13.83 -10.69 -6.86
C ARG A 155 13.28 -9.40 -6.23
N VAL A 156 12.03 -9.45 -5.79
CA VAL A 156 11.39 -8.34 -5.09
C VAL A 156 12.11 -8.08 -3.77
N LYS A 157 12.44 -6.81 -3.51
CA LYS A 157 13.20 -6.38 -2.32
C LYS A 157 12.34 -5.65 -1.30
N ARG A 158 11.31 -4.95 -1.77
CA ARG A 158 10.35 -4.18 -0.97
C ARG A 158 8.98 -4.33 -1.62
N VAL A 159 7.92 -4.38 -0.82
CA VAL A 159 6.54 -4.42 -1.29
C VAL A 159 5.80 -3.20 -0.77
N LEU A 160 5.37 -2.35 -1.68
CA LEU A 160 4.50 -1.20 -1.40
C LEU A 160 3.06 -1.69 -1.31
N LEU A 161 2.42 -1.50 -0.15
CA LEU A 161 1.00 -1.79 0.03
C LEU A 161 0.24 -0.45 -0.06
N MET A 162 -0.30 -0.16 -1.23
CA MET A 162 -0.85 1.15 -1.61
C MET A 162 -2.33 1.27 -1.24
N GLY A 163 -2.67 1.07 0.04
CA GLY A 163 -4.06 1.17 0.49
C GLY A 163 -4.87 -0.11 0.49
N ASP A 164 -5.93 -0.14 1.29
CA ASP A 164 -6.90 -1.21 1.39
C ASP A 164 -6.29 -2.57 1.73
N GLN A 165 -5.37 -2.58 2.70
CA GLN A 165 -4.89 -3.81 3.32
C GLN A 165 -5.98 -4.49 4.16
N ILE A 166 -6.96 -3.72 4.65
CA ILE A 166 -8.16 -4.24 5.29
C ILE A 166 -9.41 -3.55 4.73
N TYR A 167 -10.57 -4.18 4.92
CA TYR A 167 -11.85 -3.54 4.67
C TYR A 167 -12.69 -3.56 5.94
N ALA A 168 -12.98 -2.37 6.48
CA ALA A 168 -13.86 -2.20 7.64
C ALA A 168 -15.34 -2.41 7.29
N ASP A 169 -15.67 -2.19 6.02
CA ASP A 169 -17.02 -2.03 5.50
C ASP A 169 -17.37 -2.99 4.36
N CYS A 170 -16.40 -3.77 3.89
CA CYS A 170 -16.61 -4.89 2.97
C CYS A 170 -16.23 -6.24 3.61
N PRO A 171 -16.88 -7.34 3.19
CA PRO A 171 -18.03 -7.37 2.29
C PRO A 171 -19.27 -6.76 2.97
N THR A 172 -20.25 -6.26 2.21
CA THR A 172 -21.38 -5.45 2.73
C THR A 172 -22.15 -6.12 3.88
N THR A 173 -22.37 -7.42 3.78
CA THR A 173 -23.04 -8.28 4.79
C THR A 173 -22.23 -8.50 6.06
N ARG A 174 -20.94 -8.19 6.03
CA ARG A 174 -20.00 -8.23 7.15
C ARG A 174 -19.36 -6.86 7.37
N SER A 175 -20.04 -5.78 6.99
CA SER A 175 -19.59 -4.41 7.21
C SER A 175 -19.74 -4.03 8.68
N LEU A 176 -18.76 -3.32 9.27
CA LEU A 176 -18.95 -2.69 10.59
C LEU A 176 -20.05 -1.61 10.58
N PHE A 177 -20.45 -1.14 9.39
CA PHE A 177 -21.51 -0.15 9.20
C PHE A 177 -22.85 -0.79 8.82
N SER A 178 -22.94 -2.13 8.79
CA SER A 178 -24.20 -2.84 8.63
C SER A 178 -24.81 -3.12 9.99
N ASP A 179 -26.03 -2.64 10.25
CA ASP A 179 -26.77 -2.91 11.50
C ASP A 179 -26.87 -4.40 11.81
N ALA A 180 -27.04 -5.25 10.78
CA ALA A 180 -27.21 -6.68 10.96
C ALA A 180 -25.94 -7.33 11.52
N TYR A 181 -24.79 -7.03 10.92
CA TYR A 181 -23.51 -7.58 11.36
C TYR A 181 -23.02 -6.91 12.64
N PHE A 182 -23.19 -5.59 12.77
CA PHE A 182 -22.70 -4.85 13.93
C PHE A 182 -23.32 -5.38 15.23
N ARG A 183 -24.61 -5.73 15.24
CA ARG A 183 -25.27 -6.36 16.40
C ARG A 183 -24.62 -7.66 16.88
N GLU A 184 -23.87 -8.34 16.00
CA GLU A 184 -23.17 -9.58 16.34
C GLU A 184 -21.81 -9.32 17.02
N VAL A 185 -21.23 -8.13 16.84
CA VAL A 185 -19.88 -7.77 17.29
C VAL A 185 -19.86 -6.55 18.22
N MET A 186 -21.02 -5.93 18.46
CA MET A 186 -21.13 -4.69 19.22
C MET A 186 -20.70 -4.87 20.67
N PRO A 187 -19.98 -3.88 21.25
CA PRO A 187 -19.80 -3.79 22.70
C PRO A 187 -21.13 -3.71 23.46
N ASP A 188 -21.10 -3.99 24.77
CA ASP A 188 -22.28 -3.90 25.62
C ASP A 188 -22.82 -2.46 25.68
N GLY A 189 -24.13 -2.29 25.41
CA GLY A 189 -24.83 -1.02 25.57
C GLY A 189 -24.68 -0.02 24.42
N VAL A 190 -24.13 -0.43 23.27
CA VAL A 190 -24.15 0.35 22.02
C VAL A 190 -25.06 -0.31 20.98
N GLU A 191 -25.64 0.47 20.06
CA GLU A 191 -26.53 -0.06 19.01
C GLU A 191 -25.89 -0.02 17.62
N THR A 192 -25.06 0.99 17.37
CA THR A 192 -24.35 1.21 16.11
C THR A 192 -22.89 1.58 16.34
N ILE A 193 -22.05 1.46 15.30
CA ILE A 193 -20.65 1.90 15.39
C ILE A 193 -20.50 3.40 15.69
N PHE A 194 -21.52 4.22 15.39
CA PHE A 194 -21.52 5.64 15.68
C PHE A 194 -21.72 5.96 17.16
N ASP A 195 -22.23 5.00 17.93
CA ASP A 195 -22.39 5.12 19.39
C ASP A 195 -21.11 4.72 20.14
N CYS A 196 -20.16 4.06 19.45
CA CYS A 196 -18.91 3.62 20.05
C CYS A 196 -17.98 4.78 20.39
N ASN A 197 -17.28 4.65 21.52
CA ASN A 197 -16.16 5.50 21.81
C ASN A 197 -14.90 5.09 21.02
N ARG A 198 -13.86 5.93 21.03
CA ARG A 198 -12.59 5.68 20.31
C ARG A 198 -11.94 4.33 20.61
N ALA A 199 -11.98 3.87 21.86
CA ALA A 199 -11.34 2.62 22.26
C ALA A 199 -12.12 1.39 21.78
N GLU A 200 -13.44 1.46 21.81
CA GLU A 200 -14.33 0.43 21.25
C GLU A 200 -14.15 0.31 19.73
N VAL A 201 -14.13 1.45 19.02
CA VAL A 201 -13.86 1.44 17.57
C VAL A 201 -12.47 0.86 17.31
N ARG A 202 -11.43 1.31 18.03
CA ARG A 202 -10.08 0.76 17.89
C ARG A 202 -10.08 -0.77 18.03
N ARG A 203 -10.80 -1.33 19.01
CA ARG A 203 -10.87 -2.78 19.21
C ARG A 203 -11.50 -3.51 18.03
N LEU A 204 -12.62 -3.00 17.51
CA LEU A 204 -13.27 -3.57 16.33
C LEU A 204 -12.35 -3.58 15.10
N TYR A 205 -11.56 -2.52 14.90
CA TYR A 205 -10.60 -2.44 13.80
C TYR A 205 -9.35 -3.30 14.05
N GLN A 206 -8.92 -3.49 15.29
CA GLN A 206 -7.86 -4.46 15.62
C GLN A 206 -8.29 -5.88 15.23
N ASP A 207 -9.54 -6.26 15.52
CA ASP A 207 -10.08 -7.56 15.11
C ASP A 207 -10.14 -7.70 13.57
N ARG A 208 -10.46 -6.63 12.84
CA ARG A 208 -10.36 -6.61 11.37
C ARG A 208 -8.93 -6.84 10.90
N HIS A 209 -7.94 -6.15 11.46
CA HIS A 209 -6.56 -6.35 11.07
C HIS A 209 -6.11 -7.80 11.30
N ARG A 210 -6.46 -8.40 12.45
CA ARG A 210 -6.15 -9.80 12.72
C ARG A 210 -6.75 -10.75 11.69
N LEU A 211 -8.02 -10.52 11.35
CA LEU A 211 -8.73 -11.31 10.36
C LEU A 211 -8.05 -11.26 8.99
N PHE A 212 -7.85 -10.07 8.43
CA PHE A 212 -7.25 -9.91 7.11
C PHE A 212 -5.80 -10.38 7.10
N PHE A 213 -5.03 -10.11 8.17
CA PHE A 213 -3.62 -10.50 8.23
C PHE A 213 -3.42 -12.00 8.47
N SER A 214 -4.47 -12.73 8.85
CA SER A 214 -4.46 -14.19 8.95
C SER A 214 -4.72 -14.88 7.61
N ALA A 215 -5.03 -14.15 6.52
CA ALA A 215 -5.13 -14.75 5.19
C ALA A 215 -3.78 -15.38 4.78
N PRO A 216 -3.71 -16.69 4.46
CA PRO A 216 -2.45 -17.42 4.34
C PRO A 216 -1.41 -16.78 3.41
N GLY A 217 -1.80 -16.44 2.17
CA GLY A 217 -0.90 -15.79 1.23
C GLY A 217 -0.44 -14.40 1.66
N PHE A 218 -1.31 -13.60 2.29
CA PHE A 218 -0.95 -12.26 2.78
C PHE A 218 -0.03 -12.33 4.01
N LYS A 219 -0.27 -13.28 4.91
CA LYS A 219 0.63 -13.59 6.03
C LYS A 219 2.01 -13.96 5.51
N ARG A 220 2.07 -14.93 4.58
CA ARG A 220 3.34 -15.39 3.99
C ARG A 220 4.08 -14.28 3.23
N LEU A 221 3.36 -13.38 2.57
CA LEU A 221 3.95 -12.21 1.92
C LEU A 221 4.67 -11.31 2.94
N GLN A 222 4.01 -10.98 4.05
CA GLN A 222 4.55 -10.14 5.12
C GLN A 222 5.71 -10.81 5.89
N GLU A 223 5.74 -12.14 5.93
CA GLU A 223 6.84 -12.91 6.51
C GLU A 223 8.08 -12.90 5.61
N LEU A 224 7.90 -12.94 4.29
CA LEU A 224 9.01 -13.09 3.34
C LEU A 224 9.58 -11.78 2.82
N PHE A 225 8.83 -10.68 2.91
CA PHE A 225 9.23 -9.40 2.34
C PHE A 225 8.99 -8.24 3.31
N PRO A 226 9.89 -7.24 3.32
CA PRO A 226 9.60 -5.94 3.89
C PRO A 226 8.39 -5.28 3.20
N CYS A 227 7.31 -5.11 3.95
CA CYS A 227 6.06 -4.52 3.48
C CYS A 227 5.89 -3.10 4.00
N TYR A 228 5.53 -2.18 3.10
CA TYR A 228 5.46 -0.74 3.36
C TYR A 228 4.02 -0.25 3.14
N PRO A 229 3.17 -0.32 4.18
CA PRO A 229 1.77 0.05 4.08
C PRO A 229 1.53 1.55 4.15
N ILE A 230 0.52 2.01 3.42
CA ILE A 230 -0.08 3.33 3.59
C ILE A 230 -1.60 3.19 3.69
N LEU A 231 -2.19 4.08 4.48
CA LEU A 231 -3.63 4.17 4.70
C LEU A 231 -4.36 4.55 3.41
N ASP A 232 -5.49 3.90 3.15
CA ASP A 232 -6.53 4.35 2.22
C ASP A 232 -7.89 4.43 2.90
N ASP A 233 -8.99 4.52 2.16
CA ASP A 233 -10.30 4.78 2.74
C ASP A 233 -10.89 3.57 3.44
N HIS A 234 -10.79 2.34 2.91
CA HIS A 234 -11.39 1.15 3.52
C HIS A 234 -10.75 0.72 4.85
N GLU A 235 -9.57 1.24 5.19
CA GLU A 235 -9.05 1.21 6.57
C GLU A 235 -9.90 1.99 7.58
N ILE A 236 -10.82 2.83 7.12
CA ILE A 236 -11.79 3.59 7.91
C ILE A 236 -13.22 3.28 7.41
N ARG A 237 -13.56 3.70 6.20
CA ARG A 237 -14.83 3.48 5.49
C ARG A 237 -14.63 3.90 4.03
N ASP A 238 -15.28 3.23 3.10
CA ASP A 238 -15.36 3.63 1.70
C ASP A 238 -15.53 5.15 1.53
N ASN A 239 -14.70 5.74 0.67
CA ASN A 239 -14.64 7.17 0.36
C ASN A 239 -14.39 8.09 1.59
N PHE A 240 -13.79 7.59 2.68
CA PHE A 240 -13.57 8.37 3.88
C PHE A 240 -12.78 9.66 3.61
N GLY A 241 -13.23 10.75 4.23
CA GLY A 241 -12.70 12.11 4.04
C GLY A 241 -13.32 12.91 2.88
N SER A 242 -14.03 12.25 1.96
CA SER A 242 -14.60 12.91 0.77
C SER A 242 -15.96 13.55 0.99
N ALA A 243 -16.74 13.09 1.98
CA ALA A 243 -17.98 13.74 2.39
C ALA A 243 -17.76 14.68 3.60
N GLU A 244 -18.52 15.77 3.68
CA GLU A 244 -18.45 16.73 4.80
C GLU A 244 -18.75 16.06 6.16
N GLU A 245 -19.70 15.11 6.17
CA GLU A 245 -20.09 14.37 7.38
C GLU A 245 -18.93 13.61 8.03
N HIS A 246 -17.94 13.17 7.25
CA HIS A 246 -16.75 12.46 7.74
C HIS A 246 -15.90 13.32 8.69
N HIS A 247 -16.11 14.65 8.70
CA HIS A 247 -15.41 15.61 9.55
C HIS A 247 -16.22 16.02 10.79
N GLY A 248 -17.47 15.55 10.89
CA GLY A 248 -18.38 15.85 12.00
C GLY A 248 -18.12 15.02 13.26
N ALA A 249 -18.81 15.39 14.35
CA ALA A 249 -18.68 14.70 15.64
C ALA A 249 -19.03 13.20 15.57
N GLY A 250 -19.98 12.81 14.70
CA GLY A 250 -20.39 11.41 14.51
C GLY A 250 -19.28 10.49 14.02
N TYR A 251 -18.32 11.00 13.24
CA TYR A 251 -17.18 10.20 12.76
C TYR A 251 -15.90 10.38 13.59
N ALA A 252 -15.90 11.23 14.61
CA ALA A 252 -14.69 11.56 15.35
C ALA A 252 -14.09 10.33 16.08
N ALA A 253 -14.94 9.52 16.70
CA ALA A 253 -14.56 8.27 17.35
C ALA A 253 -14.10 7.23 16.32
N ILE A 254 -14.83 7.11 15.21
CA ILE A 254 -14.53 6.17 14.12
C ILE A 254 -13.16 6.45 13.53
N ARG A 255 -12.93 7.69 13.09
CA ARG A 255 -11.64 8.13 12.56
C ARG A 255 -10.52 7.89 13.55
N SER A 256 -10.68 8.29 14.80
CA SER A 256 -9.59 8.19 15.78
C SER A 256 -9.29 6.75 16.19
N GLY A 257 -10.31 5.89 16.29
CA GLY A 257 -10.15 4.48 16.63
C GLY A 257 -9.56 3.68 15.49
N ALA A 258 -10.03 3.90 14.26
CA ALA A 258 -9.49 3.28 13.05
C ALA A 258 -8.01 3.66 12.83
N LEU A 259 -7.67 4.94 12.96
CA LEU A 259 -6.27 5.41 12.85
C LEU A 259 -5.36 4.85 13.95
N ASP A 260 -5.88 4.66 15.17
CA ASP A 260 -5.12 3.99 16.23
C ASP A 260 -4.85 2.52 15.90
N ALA A 261 -5.83 1.80 15.35
CA ALA A 261 -5.65 0.42 14.91
C ALA A 261 -4.69 0.33 13.72
N PHE A 262 -4.77 1.27 12.77
CA PHE A 262 -3.78 1.41 11.70
C PHE A 262 -2.37 1.63 12.25
N VAL A 263 -2.21 2.44 13.30
CA VAL A 263 -0.91 2.57 13.98
C VAL A 263 -0.46 1.26 14.59
N ASP A 264 -1.34 0.55 15.29
CA ASP A 264 -1.03 -0.71 15.97
C ASP A 264 -0.55 -1.80 15.02
N TYR A 265 -1.09 -1.84 13.80
CA TYR A 265 -0.88 -2.93 12.86
C TYR A 265 -0.03 -2.57 11.65
N GLN A 266 0.02 -1.31 11.23
CA GLN A 266 0.61 -0.90 9.94
C GLN A 266 1.65 0.21 10.11
N ALA A 267 1.25 1.39 10.63
CA ALA A 267 2.13 2.56 10.68
C ALA A 267 3.37 2.33 11.56
N CYS A 268 3.23 1.61 12.68
CA CYS A 268 4.36 1.33 13.57
C CYS A 268 5.42 0.42 12.95
N ARG A 269 5.17 -0.17 11.77
CA ARG A 269 6.14 -0.95 11.00
C ARG A 269 7.14 -0.07 10.25
N LEU A 270 6.91 1.23 10.21
CA LEU A 270 7.66 2.17 9.39
C LEU A 270 8.43 3.16 10.25
N GLU A 271 9.49 3.73 9.68
CA GLU A 271 10.19 4.89 10.24
C GLU A 271 9.41 6.17 9.91
N ILE A 272 8.25 6.33 10.53
CA ILE A 272 7.45 7.55 10.40
C ILE A 272 7.94 8.56 11.46
N PRO A 273 8.42 9.75 11.05
CA PRO A 273 8.77 10.79 11.99
C PRO A 273 7.55 11.15 12.84
N GLN A 274 7.57 10.72 14.11
CA GLN A 274 6.60 11.09 15.15
C GLN A 274 5.19 10.45 15.07
N VAL A 275 5.13 9.10 15.01
CA VAL A 275 3.89 8.29 15.18
C VAL A 275 3.00 8.73 16.36
N ARG A 276 3.56 9.44 17.37
CA ARG A 276 2.85 9.77 18.61
C ARG A 276 2.44 11.23 18.78
N THR A 277 2.88 12.18 17.96
CA THR A 277 2.62 13.61 18.23
C THR A 277 2.02 14.40 17.08
N GLN A 278 2.19 13.98 15.82
CA GLN A 278 1.72 14.75 14.65
C GLN A 278 1.22 13.76 13.58
N ARG A 279 -0.10 13.67 13.41
CA ARG A 279 -0.86 12.59 12.73
C ARG A 279 -0.67 12.50 11.19
N GLY A 280 0.55 12.61 10.66
CA GLY A 280 0.84 12.28 9.26
C GLY A 280 1.51 10.92 9.16
N TYR A 281 1.10 10.10 8.19
CA TYR A 281 1.62 8.74 8.01
C TYR A 281 2.51 8.57 6.77
N HIS A 282 2.87 9.67 6.09
CA HIS A 282 3.83 9.60 4.99
C HIS A 282 5.21 9.20 5.48
N PHE A 283 5.96 8.57 4.59
CA PHE A 283 7.29 8.06 4.89
C PHE A 283 8.17 8.03 3.66
N GLU A 284 9.46 7.92 3.93
CA GLU A 284 10.51 7.75 2.94
C GLU A 284 11.08 6.34 3.02
N TRP A 285 11.60 5.85 1.91
CA TRP A 285 12.35 4.59 1.87
C TRP A 285 13.38 4.65 0.75
N ASP A 286 14.38 3.78 0.81
CA ASP A 286 15.36 3.63 -0.24
C ASP A 286 15.79 2.17 -0.41
N TYR A 287 16.33 1.89 -1.58
CA TYR A 287 17.00 0.65 -1.89
C TYR A 287 18.00 0.89 -3.03
N GLY A 288 19.27 1.11 -2.67
CA GLY A 288 20.35 1.37 -3.63
C GLY A 288 20.06 2.57 -4.54
N PRO A 289 19.84 2.37 -5.85
CA PRO A 289 19.59 3.45 -6.81
C PRO A 289 18.15 3.98 -6.84
N VAL A 290 17.28 3.49 -5.95
CA VAL A 290 15.88 3.89 -5.87
C VAL A 290 15.63 4.57 -4.55
N ALA A 291 14.98 5.73 -4.59
CA ALA A 291 14.40 6.36 -3.42
C ALA A 291 12.89 6.46 -3.62
N GLY A 292 12.13 6.35 -2.53
CA GLY A 292 10.68 6.49 -2.58
C GLY A 292 10.15 7.38 -1.47
N PHE A 293 9.06 8.06 -1.79
CA PHE A 293 8.26 8.85 -0.87
C PHE A 293 6.82 8.41 -1.03
N VAL A 294 6.17 7.98 0.06
CA VAL A 294 4.77 7.57 0.03
C VAL A 294 3.96 8.63 0.76
N MET A 295 3.01 9.25 0.05
CA MET A 295 2.16 10.31 0.60
C MET A 295 0.98 9.72 1.38
N ASP A 296 0.63 10.36 2.49
CA ASP A 296 -0.63 10.13 3.19
C ASP A 296 -1.70 11.07 2.59
N LEU A 297 -2.71 10.46 1.97
CA LEU A 297 -3.81 11.16 1.29
C LEU A 297 -5.13 11.06 2.05
N ARG A 298 -5.13 10.47 3.24
CA ARG A 298 -6.35 10.13 3.98
C ARG A 298 -6.43 10.75 5.35
N SER A 299 -5.38 10.65 6.16
CA SER A 299 -5.45 11.10 7.55
C SER A 299 -5.69 12.61 7.64
N HIS A 300 -5.17 13.36 6.66
CA HIS A 300 -5.33 14.81 6.53
C HIS A 300 -6.33 15.23 5.46
N LYS A 301 -7.01 14.30 4.78
CA LYS A 301 -8.05 14.64 3.80
C LYS A 301 -9.15 15.46 4.48
N ARG A 302 -9.48 16.63 3.96
CA ARG A 302 -10.56 17.50 4.46
C ARG A 302 -11.40 18.00 3.29
N ASN A 303 -12.72 17.95 3.47
CA ASN A 303 -13.68 18.58 2.57
C ASN A 303 -14.42 19.67 3.36
N ASP A 304 -14.25 20.92 2.97
CA ASP A 304 -14.90 22.08 3.59
C ASP A 304 -16.16 22.54 2.82
N GLY A 305 -16.58 21.77 1.82
CA GLY A 305 -17.71 22.07 0.96
C GLY A 305 -17.34 22.82 -0.32
N GLU A 306 -16.22 23.53 -0.36
CA GLU A 306 -15.74 24.25 -1.56
C GLU A 306 -14.51 23.58 -2.17
N ARG A 307 -13.61 23.07 -1.33
CA ARG A 307 -12.34 22.45 -1.72
C ARG A 307 -12.12 21.15 -0.97
N ILE A 308 -11.36 20.25 -1.60
CA ILE A 308 -10.81 19.06 -0.96
C ILE A 308 -9.31 19.26 -0.81
N GLN A 309 -8.88 19.34 0.44
CA GLN A 309 -7.47 19.18 0.80
C GLN A 309 -7.16 17.69 0.85
N LEU A 310 -6.14 17.25 0.12
CA LEU A 310 -5.69 15.84 0.12
C LEU A 310 -4.52 15.58 1.07
N PHE A 311 -3.64 16.56 1.22
CA PHE A 311 -2.44 16.47 2.06
C PHE A 311 -2.21 17.77 2.82
N ASP A 312 -1.43 17.71 3.91
CA ASP A 312 -1.03 18.91 4.64
C ASP A 312 0.23 19.57 4.04
N SER A 313 0.42 20.86 4.32
CA SER A 313 1.56 21.61 3.80
C SER A 313 2.89 21.06 4.31
N ARG A 314 2.95 20.43 5.49
CA ARG A 314 4.21 19.90 6.03
C ARG A 314 4.68 18.71 5.21
N GLN A 315 3.80 17.75 4.92
CA GLN A 315 4.07 16.64 4.02
C GLN A 315 4.53 17.16 2.66
N PHE A 316 3.87 18.20 2.14
CA PHE A 316 4.23 18.78 0.85
C PHE A 316 5.64 19.39 0.84
N HIS A 317 6.02 20.15 1.88
CA HIS A 317 7.39 20.67 2.03
C HIS A 317 8.42 19.53 2.21
N GLN A 318 8.05 18.46 2.90
CA GLN A 318 8.92 17.29 3.06
C GLN A 318 9.11 16.54 1.74
N LEU A 319 8.09 16.44 0.90
CA LEU A 319 8.21 15.91 -0.45
C LEU A 319 9.15 16.78 -1.30
N ALA A 320 8.99 18.10 -1.28
CA ALA A 320 9.90 19.00 -2.01
C ALA A 320 11.37 18.85 -1.54
N ALA A 321 11.59 18.76 -0.22
CA ALA A 321 12.92 18.53 0.33
C ALA A 321 13.47 17.13 0.01
N PHE A 322 12.62 16.10 -0.04
CA PHE A 322 12.98 14.75 -0.47
C PHE A 322 13.44 14.76 -1.93
N LEU A 323 12.67 15.36 -2.84
CA LEU A 323 13.00 15.45 -4.26
C LEU A 323 14.36 16.14 -4.47
N GLU A 324 14.62 17.26 -3.79
CA GLU A 324 15.92 17.94 -3.90
C GLU A 324 17.07 17.09 -3.34
N ARG A 325 16.91 16.43 -2.18
CA ARG A 325 17.94 15.52 -1.62
C ARG A 325 18.22 14.32 -2.52
N HIS A 326 17.23 13.87 -3.28
CA HIS A 326 17.31 12.70 -4.14
C HIS A 326 17.46 13.06 -5.62
N ARG A 327 17.78 14.31 -5.97
CA ARG A 327 17.92 14.79 -7.36
C ARG A 327 18.84 13.93 -8.24
N GLU A 328 19.94 13.43 -7.66
CA GLU A 328 20.92 12.58 -8.35
C GLU A 328 20.60 11.07 -8.28
N THR A 329 19.49 10.69 -7.63
CA THR A 329 19.06 9.29 -7.56
C THR A 329 18.49 8.88 -8.92
N PRO A 330 18.89 7.74 -9.53
CA PRO A 330 18.40 7.35 -10.84
C PRO A 330 16.87 7.24 -10.94
N VAL A 331 16.22 6.73 -9.89
CA VAL A 331 14.78 6.51 -9.87
C VAL A 331 14.16 7.04 -8.59
N VAL A 332 13.06 7.76 -8.73
CA VAL A 332 12.17 8.16 -7.64
C VAL A 332 10.82 7.48 -7.80
N VAL A 333 10.34 6.84 -6.74
CA VAL A 333 9.00 6.26 -6.66
C VAL A 333 8.13 7.10 -5.73
N LEU A 334 7.08 7.73 -6.27
CA LEU A 334 6.07 8.42 -5.48
C LEU A 334 4.88 7.48 -5.25
N GLY A 335 4.64 7.08 -4.01
CA GLY A 335 3.47 6.27 -3.65
C GLY A 335 2.27 7.15 -3.33
N LEU A 336 1.13 6.89 -3.96
CA LEU A 336 -0.17 7.54 -3.73
C LEU A 336 -1.21 6.44 -3.55
N SER A 337 -2.02 6.43 -2.48
CA SER A 337 -3.05 5.39 -2.33
C SER A 337 -4.05 5.41 -3.50
N VAL A 338 -4.48 6.62 -3.88
CA VAL A 338 -5.34 6.89 -5.05
C VAL A 338 -4.49 7.37 -6.25
N PRO A 339 -4.68 6.83 -7.46
CA PRO A 339 -3.90 7.22 -8.64
C PRO A 339 -4.16 8.66 -9.08
N LEU A 340 -3.10 9.36 -9.53
CA LEU A 340 -3.20 10.74 -10.00
C LEU A 340 -4.07 10.86 -11.24
N VAL A 341 -3.97 9.87 -12.15
CA VAL A 341 -4.85 9.74 -13.32
C VAL A 341 -5.82 8.61 -13.11
N HIS A 342 -7.11 8.96 -13.08
CA HIS A 342 -8.22 8.02 -12.94
C HIS A 342 -9.03 7.89 -14.25
N ILE A 343 -9.74 6.77 -14.40
CA ILE A 343 -10.75 6.55 -15.45
C ILE A 343 -11.87 7.59 -15.31
N PRO A 344 -12.34 8.26 -16.39
CA PRO A 344 -13.39 9.28 -16.28
C PRO A 344 -14.75 8.72 -15.80
N ASP A 345 -15.44 9.51 -14.98
CA ASP A 345 -16.73 9.17 -14.36
C ASP A 345 -17.83 8.86 -15.38
N TRP A 346 -17.80 9.39 -16.60
CA TRP A 346 -18.80 9.06 -17.61
C TRP A 346 -18.70 7.60 -18.09
N LEU A 347 -17.54 6.95 -17.97
CA LEU A 347 -17.39 5.53 -18.34
C LEU A 347 -17.99 4.64 -17.23
N VAL A 348 -17.71 4.99 -15.97
CA VAL A 348 -18.33 4.37 -14.79
C VAL A 348 -19.84 4.65 -14.78
N GLY A 349 -20.25 5.86 -15.19
CA GLY A 349 -21.65 6.29 -15.29
C GLY A 349 -22.38 5.79 -16.54
N ALA A 350 -21.71 5.50 -17.65
CA ALA A 350 -22.31 4.83 -18.81
C ALA A 350 -22.53 3.33 -18.53
N ALA A 351 -21.64 2.71 -17.76
CA ALA A 351 -21.88 1.39 -17.17
C ALA A 351 -22.94 1.45 -16.05
N GLY A 352 -22.92 2.51 -15.24
CA GLY A 352 -23.86 2.78 -14.14
C GLY A 352 -25.24 3.27 -14.58
N LEU A 353 -25.42 3.70 -15.83
CA LEU A 353 -26.75 3.99 -16.40
C LEU A 353 -27.61 2.72 -16.50
N MET A 354 -26.99 1.54 -16.36
CA MET A 354 -27.70 0.27 -16.15
C MET A 354 -27.85 -0.12 -14.67
N LEU A 355 -27.06 0.45 -13.76
CA LEU A 355 -26.95 0.09 -12.34
C LEU A 355 -26.46 1.32 -11.55
N GLY A 356 -27.39 2.16 -11.07
CA GLY A 356 -27.07 3.50 -10.57
C GLY A 356 -26.13 3.52 -9.37
N GLU A 357 -25.13 4.41 -9.40
CA GLU A 357 -24.38 4.91 -8.23
C GLU A 357 -23.58 6.17 -8.63
N THR A 358 -23.55 7.19 -7.76
CA THR A 358 -23.02 8.55 -8.02
C THR A 358 -22.01 9.05 -6.98
N SER A 359 -21.44 8.19 -6.11
CA SER A 359 -20.58 8.59 -4.97
C SER A 359 -19.07 8.62 -5.25
N ASP A 360 -18.53 7.71 -6.06
CA ASP A 360 -17.07 7.48 -6.18
C ASP A 360 -16.27 8.63 -6.80
N ALA A 361 -16.95 9.57 -7.47
CA ALA A 361 -16.31 10.67 -8.18
C ALA A 361 -15.62 11.68 -7.24
N ALA A 362 -16.16 11.89 -6.03
CA ALA A 362 -15.67 12.89 -5.09
C ALA A 362 -14.34 12.52 -4.42
N ASP A 363 -13.97 11.24 -4.48
CA ASP A 363 -12.78 10.72 -3.80
C ASP A 363 -11.48 10.96 -4.58
N ARG A 364 -11.61 11.16 -5.89
CA ARG A 364 -10.53 11.15 -6.88
C ARG A 364 -9.83 12.50 -6.99
N TRP A 365 -8.56 12.47 -7.40
CA TRP A 365 -7.80 13.66 -7.81
C TRP A 365 -8.47 14.45 -8.95
N SER A 366 -9.26 13.77 -9.79
CA SER A 366 -9.99 14.39 -10.91
C SER A 366 -11.22 15.18 -10.47
N TYR A 367 -11.67 15.05 -9.22
CA TYR A 367 -12.77 15.84 -8.70
C TYR A 367 -12.38 17.33 -8.68
N PHE A 368 -13.25 18.20 -9.19
CA PHE A 368 -12.91 19.61 -9.37
C PHE A 368 -12.48 20.31 -8.06
N LYS A 369 -13.04 19.89 -6.92
CA LYS A 369 -12.64 20.43 -5.60
C LYS A 369 -11.22 20.02 -5.18
N ALA A 370 -10.67 18.95 -5.74
CA ALA A 370 -9.32 18.44 -5.49
C ALA A 370 -8.28 18.98 -6.49
N HIS A 371 -8.68 19.70 -7.54
CA HIS A 371 -7.77 20.17 -8.60
C HIS A 371 -6.65 21.06 -8.05
N GLY A 372 -6.92 21.89 -7.04
CA GLY A 372 -5.87 22.72 -6.43
C GLY A 372 -4.72 21.89 -5.85
N ALA A 373 -5.03 20.87 -5.04
CA ALA A 373 -4.02 19.98 -4.45
C ALA A 373 -3.32 19.12 -5.51
N ARG A 374 -4.07 18.66 -6.52
CA ARG A 374 -3.53 17.90 -7.65
C ARG A 374 -2.52 18.72 -8.44
N ASP A 375 -2.90 19.93 -8.82
CA ASP A 375 -2.09 20.79 -9.68
C ASP A 375 -0.85 21.27 -8.92
N GLU A 376 -0.94 21.52 -7.60
CA GLU A 376 0.22 21.84 -6.75
C GLU A 376 1.25 20.69 -6.72
N LEU A 377 0.79 19.45 -6.51
CA LEU A 377 1.65 18.26 -6.60
C LEU A 377 2.25 18.08 -7.98
N PHE A 378 1.42 18.23 -9.02
CA PHE A 378 1.84 18.05 -10.40
C PHE A 378 2.89 19.08 -10.82
N GLU A 379 2.72 20.34 -10.44
CA GLU A 379 3.68 21.43 -10.68
C GLU A 379 5.02 21.15 -9.99
N LEU A 380 5.01 20.73 -8.71
CA LEU A 380 6.24 20.36 -8.00
C LEU A 380 7.02 19.24 -8.72
N LEU A 381 6.32 18.20 -9.17
CA LEU A 381 6.96 17.08 -9.90
C LEU A 381 7.56 17.54 -11.23
N CYS A 382 6.85 18.41 -11.96
CA CYS A 382 7.32 18.94 -13.24
C CYS A 382 8.53 19.87 -13.06
N GLU A 383 8.49 20.75 -12.07
CA GLU A 383 9.61 21.63 -11.73
C GLU A 383 10.85 20.85 -11.31
N HIS A 384 10.67 19.76 -10.57
CA HIS A 384 11.75 18.84 -10.22
C HIS A 384 12.29 18.09 -11.45
N GLN A 385 11.42 17.56 -12.32
CA GLN A 385 11.85 16.85 -13.53
C GLN A 385 12.62 17.77 -14.50
N LEU A 386 12.30 19.07 -14.56
CA LEU A 386 13.09 20.05 -15.31
C LEU A 386 14.53 20.18 -14.79
N LYS A 387 14.70 20.06 -13.47
CA LYS A 387 15.98 20.10 -12.75
C LYS A 387 16.75 18.78 -12.82
N ALA A 388 16.07 17.65 -13.01
CA ALA A 388 16.63 16.29 -13.06
C ALA A 388 16.07 15.49 -14.26
N PRO A 389 16.35 15.89 -15.51
CA PRO A 389 15.68 15.34 -16.69
C PRO A 389 15.94 13.84 -16.92
N GLU A 390 17.06 13.31 -16.42
CA GLU A 390 17.45 11.89 -16.56
C GLU A 390 16.87 10.99 -15.44
N GLN A 391 16.31 11.58 -14.38
CA GLN A 391 15.71 10.82 -13.29
C GLN A 391 14.35 10.27 -13.73
N ARG A 392 14.09 9.00 -13.42
CA ARG A 392 12.78 8.39 -13.73
C ARG A 392 11.87 8.57 -12.52
N ILE A 393 10.77 9.29 -12.70
CA ILE A 393 9.73 9.44 -11.67
C ILE A 393 8.58 8.49 -11.99
N ILE A 394 8.31 7.58 -11.06
CA ILE A 394 7.24 6.58 -11.17
C ILE A 394 6.25 6.79 -10.02
N ILE A 395 4.99 7.03 -10.38
CA ILE A 395 3.87 7.13 -9.45
C ILE A 395 3.31 5.71 -9.27
N ALA A 396 3.39 5.16 -8.06
CA ALA A 396 2.81 3.86 -7.70
C ALA A 396 1.48 4.08 -6.96
N ALA A 397 0.42 3.38 -7.35
CA ALA A 397 -0.92 3.57 -6.76
C ALA A 397 -1.83 2.33 -6.71
N GLY A 398 -2.92 2.45 -5.96
CA GLY A 398 -3.94 1.42 -5.70
C GLY A 398 -5.38 1.84 -6.04
N ASP A 399 -6.33 1.53 -5.15
CA ASP A 399 -7.75 1.97 -5.12
C ASP A 399 -8.69 1.41 -6.22
N VAL A 400 -8.29 1.47 -7.49
CA VAL A 400 -9.25 1.42 -8.61
C VAL A 400 -9.62 0.03 -9.14
N HIS A 401 -9.18 -1.04 -8.48
CA HIS A 401 -9.39 -2.45 -8.85
C HIS A 401 -9.02 -2.83 -10.30
N VAL A 402 -8.12 -2.07 -10.94
CA VAL A 402 -7.49 -2.41 -12.23
C VAL A 402 -5.97 -2.19 -12.21
N GLY A 403 -5.23 -3.08 -12.88
CA GLY A 403 -3.81 -2.92 -13.16
C GLY A 403 -3.58 -2.03 -14.39
N VAL A 404 -2.83 -0.94 -14.26
CA VAL A 404 -2.59 0.01 -15.36
C VAL A 404 -1.15 0.50 -15.35
N ALA A 405 -0.52 0.56 -16.51
CA ALA A 405 0.76 1.22 -16.71
C ALA A 405 0.65 2.35 -17.73
N GLY A 406 1.04 3.56 -17.38
CA GLY A 406 0.85 4.74 -18.24
C GLY A 406 2.02 5.71 -18.23
N LEU A 407 2.10 6.49 -19.30
CA LEU A 407 2.98 7.63 -19.46
C LEU A 407 2.16 8.91 -19.34
N ILE A 408 2.57 9.81 -18.46
CA ILE A 408 2.09 11.18 -18.39
C ILE A 408 3.13 12.03 -19.12
N GLN A 409 2.77 12.44 -20.34
CA GLN A 409 3.55 13.41 -21.12
C GLN A 409 3.17 14.81 -20.68
N VAL A 410 4.17 15.65 -20.40
CA VAL A 410 3.94 16.99 -19.89
C VAL A 410 4.63 18.04 -20.74
N ASN A 411 3.88 19.09 -21.06
CA ASN A 411 4.32 20.25 -21.82
C ASN A 411 4.17 21.51 -20.96
N ASP A 412 5.21 22.33 -20.86
CA ASP A 412 5.12 23.66 -20.27
C ASP A 412 4.34 24.59 -21.23
N LYS A 413 3.18 25.10 -20.80
CA LYS A 413 2.37 26.03 -21.63
C LYS A 413 3.13 27.31 -21.95
N GLN A 414 4.10 27.70 -21.11
CA GLN A 414 4.91 28.91 -21.30
C GLN A 414 6.15 28.65 -22.17
N GLN A 415 6.66 27.41 -22.24
CA GLN A 415 7.86 27.03 -22.99
C GLN A 415 7.69 25.71 -23.76
N PRO A 416 6.73 25.60 -24.69
CA PRO A 416 6.29 24.34 -25.28
C PRO A 416 7.31 23.65 -26.21
N LYS A 417 8.48 24.25 -26.45
CA LYS A 417 9.50 23.74 -27.39
C LYS A 417 10.75 23.20 -26.72
N GLU A 418 10.91 23.35 -25.40
CA GLU A 418 12.21 23.14 -24.78
C GLU A 418 12.45 21.71 -24.29
N ARG A 419 11.47 21.01 -23.70
CA ARG A 419 11.61 19.60 -23.26
C ARG A 419 10.27 18.86 -23.12
N ASP A 420 10.22 17.61 -23.56
CA ASP A 420 9.14 16.65 -23.27
C ASP A 420 9.39 16.03 -21.89
N LEU A 421 8.66 16.48 -20.87
CA LEU A 421 8.72 15.89 -19.53
C LEU A 421 7.90 14.59 -19.48
N ARG A 422 8.40 13.60 -18.75
CA ARG A 422 7.80 12.26 -18.66
C ARG A 422 7.71 11.81 -17.21
N LEU A 423 6.49 11.53 -16.76
CA LEU A 423 6.22 10.81 -15.53
C LEU A 423 5.55 9.49 -15.89
N TYR A 424 5.77 8.45 -15.10
CA TYR A 424 5.13 7.16 -15.30
C TYR A 424 4.17 6.87 -14.18
N GLN A 425 3.07 6.17 -14.45
CA GLN A 425 2.13 5.71 -13.43
C GLN A 425 2.00 4.20 -13.52
N LEU A 426 2.19 3.50 -12.41
CA LEU A 426 1.88 2.09 -12.20
C LEU A 426 0.76 2.02 -11.16
N VAL A 427 -0.41 1.55 -11.60
CA VAL A 427 -1.52 1.21 -10.72
C VAL A 427 -1.57 -0.31 -10.61
N SER A 428 -1.60 -0.83 -9.40
CA SER A 428 -1.83 -2.26 -9.17
C SER A 428 -2.87 -2.47 -8.08
N SER A 429 -4.06 -2.76 -8.55
CA SER A 429 -5.25 -3.04 -7.76
C SER A 429 -6.15 -3.96 -8.59
N ALA A 430 -6.76 -5.03 -8.09
CA ALA A 430 -6.70 -5.55 -6.74
C ALA A 430 -5.87 -6.84 -6.65
N VAL A 431 -5.24 -7.08 -5.49
CA VAL A 431 -4.48 -8.32 -5.25
C VAL A 431 -5.37 -9.49 -4.86
N SER A 432 -6.51 -9.22 -4.20
CA SER A 432 -7.50 -10.26 -3.87
C SER A 432 -8.94 -9.78 -3.94
N ASN A 433 -9.22 -8.47 -4.05
CA ASN A 433 -10.59 -7.97 -4.19
C ASN A 433 -11.18 -8.35 -5.56
N LEU A 434 -12.19 -9.22 -5.55
CA LEU A 434 -12.86 -9.65 -6.77
C LEU A 434 -13.97 -8.68 -7.14
N GLU A 435 -13.74 -7.91 -8.19
CA GLU A 435 -14.77 -7.04 -8.74
C GLU A 435 -15.87 -7.79 -9.48
N SER A 436 -17.03 -7.15 -9.58
CA SER A 436 -18.15 -7.68 -10.35
C SER A 436 -17.76 -7.82 -11.84
N PRO A 437 -18.22 -8.86 -12.56
CA PRO A 437 -17.90 -9.04 -13.98
C PRO A 437 -18.22 -7.83 -14.87
N VAL A 438 -19.21 -7.02 -14.48
CA VAL A 438 -19.61 -5.79 -15.18
C VAL A 438 -18.55 -4.71 -15.03
N LYS A 439 -18.04 -4.48 -13.81
CA LYS A 439 -16.94 -3.53 -13.58
C LYS A 439 -15.65 -3.98 -14.27
N THR A 440 -15.34 -5.28 -14.23
CA THR A 440 -14.21 -5.88 -15.00
C THR A 440 -14.37 -5.63 -16.50
N TRP A 441 -15.57 -5.80 -17.04
CA TRP A 441 -15.86 -5.51 -18.45
C TRP A 441 -15.70 -4.02 -18.77
N ALA A 442 -16.20 -3.12 -17.94
CA ALA A 442 -16.05 -1.68 -18.13
C ALA A 442 -14.56 -1.25 -18.15
N ALA A 443 -13.76 -1.78 -17.23
CA ALA A 443 -12.30 -1.55 -17.21
C ALA A 443 -11.61 -2.08 -18.48
N SER A 444 -12.10 -3.16 -19.08
CA SER A 444 -11.56 -3.70 -20.34
C SER A 444 -11.79 -2.79 -21.56
N LEU A 445 -12.68 -1.79 -21.47
CA LEU A 445 -12.96 -0.83 -22.55
C LEU A 445 -11.96 0.33 -22.59
N LEU A 446 -11.09 0.49 -21.59
CA LEU A 446 -10.10 1.57 -21.51
C LEU A 446 -9.18 1.72 -22.75
N PRO A 447 -8.68 0.65 -23.39
CA PRO A 447 -7.85 0.78 -24.59
C PRO A 447 -8.56 1.44 -25.78
N LEU A 448 -9.90 1.40 -25.81
CA LEU A 448 -10.69 2.05 -26.87
C LEU A 448 -10.67 3.57 -26.74
N MET A 449 -10.27 4.09 -25.57
CA MET A 449 -10.07 5.51 -25.31
C MET A 449 -8.70 5.94 -25.82
N LYS A 450 -8.56 6.02 -27.15
CA LYS A 450 -7.40 6.63 -27.78
C LYS A 450 -7.29 8.11 -27.37
N ARG A 451 -6.35 8.40 -26.47
CA ARG A 451 -5.63 9.68 -26.29
C ARG A 451 -6.38 10.79 -25.54
N GLY A 452 -5.65 11.51 -24.67
CA GLY A 452 -5.96 12.90 -24.32
C GLY A 452 -6.59 13.16 -22.95
N LEU A 453 -6.45 12.26 -21.98
CA LEU A 453 -6.83 12.60 -20.60
C LEU A 453 -5.82 13.61 -20.04
N SER A 454 -6.30 14.83 -19.77
CA SER A 454 -5.51 15.84 -19.07
C SER A 454 -5.49 15.51 -17.59
N VAL A 455 -4.28 15.45 -17.04
CA VAL A 455 -4.05 15.27 -15.59
C VAL A 455 -4.13 16.59 -14.87
N ALA A 456 -3.87 17.71 -15.56
CA ALA A 456 -3.81 19.04 -15.00
C ALA A 456 -5.06 19.85 -15.38
N SER A 457 -5.44 20.81 -14.54
CA SER A 457 -6.52 21.74 -14.88
C SER A 457 -6.11 22.70 -16.00
N ASP A 458 -7.08 23.40 -16.58
CA ASP A 458 -6.82 24.44 -17.57
C ASP A 458 -5.97 25.58 -16.99
N ASP A 459 -6.08 25.84 -15.69
CA ASP A 459 -5.36 26.89 -14.96
C ASP A 459 -3.93 26.48 -14.54
N CYS A 460 -3.61 25.19 -14.54
CA CYS A 460 -2.27 24.70 -14.23
C CYS A 460 -1.25 25.18 -15.28
N ARG A 461 -0.04 25.51 -14.85
CA ARG A 461 1.06 25.93 -15.76
C ARG A 461 1.37 24.86 -16.81
N TYR A 462 1.25 23.59 -16.43
CA TYR A 462 1.60 22.47 -17.28
C TYR A 462 0.37 21.89 -17.96
N ALA A 463 0.47 21.62 -19.26
CA ALA A 463 -0.49 20.78 -19.97
C ALA A 463 0.01 19.34 -19.92
N SER A 464 -0.89 18.38 -19.73
CA SER A 464 -0.51 16.98 -19.63
C SER A 464 -1.42 16.08 -20.45
N ARG A 465 -0.86 14.94 -20.84
CA ARG A 465 -1.58 13.89 -21.54
C ARG A 465 -1.17 12.55 -20.99
N PHE A 466 -2.16 11.77 -20.60
CA PHE A 466 -1.97 10.37 -20.25
C PHE A 466 -2.13 9.47 -21.47
N ASP A 467 -1.16 8.58 -21.69
CA ASP A 467 -1.20 7.51 -22.68
C ASP A 467 -0.84 6.17 -22.02
N LEU A 468 -1.59 5.11 -22.33
CA LEU A 468 -1.25 3.75 -21.89
C LEU A 468 0.09 3.33 -22.52
N LEU A 469 0.99 2.79 -21.69
CA LEU A 469 2.23 2.21 -22.18
C LEU A 469 1.93 0.98 -23.05
N GLN A 470 2.65 0.86 -24.17
CA GLN A 470 2.59 -0.31 -25.03
C GLN A 470 3.50 -1.38 -24.47
N GLY A 471 2.99 -2.62 -24.36
CA GLY A 471 3.81 -3.72 -23.88
C GLY A 471 4.71 -4.30 -24.99
N ILE A 472 5.69 -5.10 -24.58
CA ILE A 472 6.65 -5.74 -25.48
C ILE A 472 6.45 -7.27 -25.53
N GLY A 473 6.92 -7.89 -26.62
CA GLY A 473 6.84 -9.35 -26.79
C GLY A 473 5.40 -9.87 -26.72
N ASP A 474 5.17 -10.87 -25.87
CA ASP A 474 3.84 -11.43 -25.60
C ASP A 474 3.12 -10.74 -24.42
N ALA A 475 3.85 -9.94 -23.63
CA ALA A 475 3.35 -9.22 -22.46
C ALA A 475 2.81 -7.83 -22.83
N LYS A 476 1.69 -7.81 -23.57
CA LYS A 476 1.08 -6.60 -24.16
C LYS A 476 -0.22 -6.13 -23.50
N ARG A 477 -0.75 -6.86 -22.53
CA ARG A 477 -2.09 -6.62 -21.98
C ARG A 477 -2.08 -5.49 -20.96
N ASN A 478 -2.50 -4.31 -21.39
CA ASN A 478 -2.65 -3.14 -20.53
C ASN A 478 -3.89 -2.36 -20.97
N PRO A 479 -4.91 -2.21 -20.11
CA PRO A 479 -4.93 -2.53 -18.68
C PRO A 479 -5.18 -4.02 -18.37
N VAL A 480 -5.12 -4.37 -17.09
CA VAL A 480 -5.33 -5.71 -16.52
C VAL A 480 -6.49 -5.64 -15.51
N PRO A 481 -7.74 -5.95 -15.93
CA PRO A 481 -8.93 -5.81 -15.09
C PRO A 481 -9.13 -6.97 -14.08
N GLU A 482 -8.31 -8.01 -14.15
CA GLU A 482 -8.32 -9.12 -13.19
C GLU A 482 -7.44 -8.84 -11.97
N LEU A 483 -7.36 -9.81 -11.05
CA LEU A 483 -6.39 -9.75 -9.96
C LEU A 483 -4.98 -9.53 -10.52
N ASN A 484 -4.25 -8.60 -9.92
CA ASN A 484 -2.93 -8.24 -10.41
C ASN A 484 -1.97 -7.77 -9.31
N ALA A 485 -0.68 -7.84 -9.65
CA ALA A 485 0.42 -7.28 -8.88
C ALA A 485 1.36 -6.52 -9.82
N GLY A 486 1.81 -5.35 -9.39
CA GLY A 486 2.73 -4.50 -10.13
C GLY A 486 4.18 -4.75 -9.73
N LEU A 487 5.09 -4.67 -10.69
CA LEU A 487 6.53 -4.64 -10.44
C LEU A 487 7.17 -3.42 -11.08
N ILE A 488 8.05 -2.77 -10.33
CA ILE A 488 9.01 -1.80 -10.86
C ILE A 488 10.37 -2.50 -10.86
N ARG A 489 10.81 -2.95 -12.02
CA ARG A 489 12.05 -3.71 -12.20
C ARG A 489 13.21 -2.78 -12.51
N MET A 490 14.34 -3.02 -11.86
CA MET A 490 15.61 -2.33 -12.04
C MET A 490 16.64 -3.32 -12.60
N ASP A 491 17.17 -3.01 -13.78
CA ASP A 491 18.25 -3.77 -14.43
C ASP A 491 19.49 -2.85 -14.51
N PRO A 492 20.58 -3.13 -13.77
CA PRO A 492 21.81 -2.37 -13.86
C PRO A 492 22.42 -2.42 -15.26
N THR A 493 22.95 -1.29 -15.73
CA THR A 493 23.66 -1.15 -17.00
C THR A 493 24.96 -0.38 -16.82
N ASP A 494 25.80 -0.33 -17.86
CA ASP A 494 27.02 0.48 -17.85
C ASP A 494 26.75 1.99 -17.71
N ARG A 495 25.52 2.44 -17.98
CA ARG A 495 25.10 3.85 -17.94
C ARG A 495 24.17 4.19 -16.79
N GLY A 496 23.95 3.27 -15.84
CA GLY A 496 23.01 3.46 -14.73
C GLY A 496 22.04 2.29 -14.63
N TYR A 497 20.74 2.54 -14.72
CA TYR A 497 19.71 1.52 -14.59
C TYR A 497 18.69 1.64 -15.72
N GLU A 498 18.35 0.50 -16.34
CA GLU A 498 17.13 0.34 -17.11
C GLU A 498 15.98 0.06 -16.15
N VAL A 499 14.88 0.78 -16.32
CA VAL A 499 13.68 0.61 -15.50
C VAL A 499 12.58 0.03 -16.36
N ARG A 500 11.80 -0.92 -15.81
CA ARG A 500 10.63 -1.49 -16.48
C ARG A 500 9.45 -1.56 -15.51
N ILE A 501 8.25 -1.35 -16.04
CA ILE A 501 7.00 -1.58 -15.33
C ILE A 501 6.39 -2.88 -15.85
N GLN A 502 5.99 -3.76 -14.94
CA GLN A 502 5.37 -5.04 -15.27
C GLN A 502 4.05 -5.20 -14.49
N LEU A 503 3.08 -5.87 -15.10
CA LEU A 503 1.87 -6.32 -14.42
C LEU A 503 1.79 -7.85 -14.52
N LEU A 504 1.55 -8.45 -13.37
CA LEU A 504 1.37 -9.88 -13.19
C LEU A 504 -0.09 -10.17 -12.91
N THR A 505 -0.57 -11.35 -13.32
CA THR A 505 -1.93 -11.83 -13.05
C THR A 505 -1.90 -13.34 -12.82
N PRO A 506 -2.95 -13.97 -12.25
CA PRO A 506 -3.05 -15.42 -12.22
C PRO A 506 -3.09 -16.07 -13.60
N GLY A 507 -2.22 -17.04 -13.81
CA GLY A 507 -2.27 -17.99 -14.92
C GLY A 507 -3.27 -19.13 -14.68
N ALA A 508 -3.51 -19.92 -15.71
CA ALA A 508 -4.47 -21.03 -15.67
C ALA A 508 -4.09 -22.15 -14.68
N ASP A 509 -2.81 -22.30 -14.38
CA ASP A 509 -2.26 -23.24 -13.38
C ASP A 509 -2.09 -22.61 -11.99
N GLY A 510 -2.58 -21.37 -11.82
CA GLY A 510 -2.43 -20.57 -10.60
C GLY A 510 -1.07 -19.88 -10.45
N ARG A 511 -0.09 -20.12 -11.35
CA ARG A 511 1.18 -19.36 -11.33
C ARG A 511 0.95 -17.96 -11.83
N ALA A 512 1.66 -16.97 -11.29
CA ALA A 512 1.58 -15.63 -11.87
C ALA A 512 2.19 -15.62 -13.28
N VAL A 513 1.52 -14.94 -14.20
CA VAL A 513 1.96 -14.72 -15.57
C VAL A 513 2.18 -13.23 -15.75
N GLU A 514 3.34 -12.88 -16.29
CA GLU A 514 3.59 -11.54 -16.80
C GLU A 514 2.71 -11.32 -18.03
N VAL A 515 1.72 -10.44 -17.87
CA VAL A 515 0.79 -10.09 -18.96
C VAL A 515 1.08 -8.72 -19.55
N PHE A 516 1.87 -7.90 -18.85
CA PHE A 516 2.38 -6.64 -19.35
C PHE A 516 3.84 -6.42 -18.95
N SER A 517 4.62 -5.90 -19.90
CA SER A 517 5.95 -5.35 -19.64
C SER A 517 6.20 -4.15 -20.55
N SER A 518 6.58 -3.00 -19.98
CA SER A 518 6.78 -1.75 -20.72
C SER A 518 8.01 -1.77 -21.64
N GLY A 519 8.90 -2.76 -21.50
CA GLY A 519 10.29 -2.61 -21.91
C GLY A 519 11.00 -1.53 -21.09
N ALA A 520 12.21 -1.13 -21.51
CA ALA A 520 12.97 -0.09 -20.85
C ALA A 520 12.26 1.28 -20.98
N LEU A 521 12.03 1.95 -19.86
CA LEU A 521 11.50 3.31 -19.82
C LEU A 521 12.58 4.29 -20.31
N GLY A 522 12.24 5.04 -21.35
CA GLY A 522 13.14 5.95 -22.07
C GLY A 522 13.17 7.36 -21.52
#